data_AF-A0A2T2RFX0-F1
#
_entry.id   AF-A0A2T2RFX0-F1
#
_cell.length_a   1.000
_cell.length_b   1.000
_cell.length_c   1.000
_cell.angle_alpha   90.00
_cell.angle_beta   90.00
_cell.angle_gamma   90.00
#
_symmetry.space_group_name_H-M   'P 1'
#
loop_
_entity.id
_entity.type
_entity.pdbx_description
1 polymer ?
#
loop_
_entity_poly.entity_id
_entity_poly.type
_entity_poly.pdbx_seq_one_letter_code
_entity_poly.pdbx_strand_id
1 'polypeptide(L)'
;MSNDQSRSNWYQEFIAKNLTVIGYNAWNGYINSDRGAVICSTNSPTVSVAGEIFNCYFVARANLNAFLNVWLGVPDTTMLQRHFTNQHILEAVDTYNPETEAVLLLESGSQVTFFYLKNLPISPPTCYQTICQQGREFPSSSTPLKKEES
;
A
#
# COMPACT_ATOMS: atom_id res chain seq x y z
N MET A 1 -9.46 12.16 26.54
CA MET A 1 -8.54 11.06 26.16
C MET A 1 -9.25 10.07 25.23
N SER A 2 -9.79 10.54 24.10
CA SER A 2 -10.75 9.76 23.29
C SER A 2 -10.47 9.76 21.79
N ASN A 3 -9.47 10.53 21.33
CA ASN A 3 -9.22 10.76 19.90
C ASN A 3 -8.12 9.85 19.32
N ASP A 4 -7.20 9.32 20.15
CA ASP A 4 -6.17 8.36 19.69
C ASP A 4 -6.72 6.94 19.54
N GLN A 5 -7.62 6.51 20.42
CA GLN A 5 -8.21 5.17 20.36
C GLN A 5 -9.08 4.99 19.11
N SER A 6 -9.87 6.01 18.74
CA SER A 6 -10.70 5.98 17.54
C SER A 6 -9.87 5.94 16.25
N ARG A 7 -8.76 6.68 16.20
CA ARG A 7 -7.83 6.69 15.04
C ARG A 7 -7.06 5.38 14.91
N SER A 8 -6.58 4.81 16.02
CA SER A 8 -5.92 3.50 16.01
C SER A 8 -6.85 2.40 15.49
N ASN A 9 -8.13 2.43 15.90
CA ASN A 9 -9.13 1.47 15.42
C ASN A 9 -9.38 1.62 13.91
N TRP A 10 -9.46 2.85 13.40
CA TRP A 10 -9.61 3.12 11.97
C TRP A 10 -8.47 2.53 11.13
N TYR A 11 -7.21 2.72 11.52
CA TYR A 11 -6.08 2.21 10.74
C TYR A 11 -6.05 0.69 10.72
N GLN A 12 -6.36 0.05 11.85
CA GLN A 12 -6.44 -1.41 11.93
C GLN A 12 -7.57 -1.96 11.06
N GLU A 13 -8.74 -1.33 11.08
CA GLU A 13 -9.85 -1.71 10.19
C GLU A 13 -9.50 -1.54 8.71
N PHE A 14 -8.82 -0.44 8.35
CA PHE A 14 -8.37 -0.21 6.98
C PHE A 14 -7.40 -1.31 6.53
N ILE A 15 -6.39 -1.62 7.33
CA ILE A 15 -5.41 -2.66 7.02
C ILE A 15 -6.09 -4.02 6.91
N ALA A 16 -6.98 -4.36 7.84
CA ALA A 16 -7.69 -5.64 7.83
C ALA A 16 -8.57 -5.82 6.60
N LYS A 17 -9.32 -4.78 6.20
CA LYS A 17 -10.20 -4.81 5.02
C LYS A 17 -9.41 -4.88 3.71
N ASN A 18 -8.23 -4.28 3.67
CA ASN A 18 -7.44 -4.12 2.45
C ASN A 18 -6.18 -4.99 2.39
N LEU A 19 -6.08 -5.99 3.28
CA LEU A 19 -4.88 -6.79 3.42
C LEU A 19 -4.48 -7.50 2.13
N THR A 20 -5.45 -7.98 1.36
CA THR A 20 -5.20 -8.66 0.08
C THR A 20 -4.54 -7.72 -0.93
N VAL A 21 -5.01 -6.46 -1.03
CA VAL A 21 -4.44 -5.46 -1.95
C VAL A 21 -3.06 -5.02 -1.49
N ILE A 22 -2.86 -4.82 -0.19
CA ILE A 22 -1.56 -4.47 0.40
C ILE A 22 -0.56 -5.60 0.16
N GLY A 23 -0.92 -6.85 0.46
CA GLY A 23 -0.08 -8.02 0.25
C GLY A 23 0.24 -8.27 -1.23
N TYR A 24 -0.72 -8.08 -2.13
CA TYR A 24 -0.48 -8.14 -3.57
C TYR A 24 0.57 -7.13 -4.02
N ASN A 25 0.43 -5.85 -3.63
CA ASN A 25 1.38 -4.82 -4.01
C ASN A 25 2.76 -5.05 -3.40
N ALA A 26 2.83 -5.53 -2.16
CA ALA A 26 4.08 -5.89 -1.51
C ALA A 26 4.82 -6.99 -2.29
N TRP A 27 4.13 -8.08 -2.61
CA TRP A 27 4.76 -9.21 -3.30
C TRP A 27 5.06 -8.90 -4.76
N ASN A 28 4.12 -8.28 -5.49
CA ASN A 28 4.35 -7.86 -6.87
C ASN A 28 5.50 -6.86 -6.98
N GLY A 29 5.63 -5.93 -6.03
CA GLY A 29 6.79 -5.05 -5.96
C GLY A 29 8.09 -5.80 -5.71
N TYR A 30 8.09 -6.70 -4.73
CA TYR A 30 9.26 -7.50 -4.36
C TYR A 30 9.83 -8.32 -5.52
N ILE A 31 8.99 -9.03 -6.25
CA ILE A 31 9.46 -9.86 -7.38
C ILE A 31 10.03 -9.02 -8.54
N ASN A 32 9.65 -7.75 -8.66
CA ASN A 32 10.07 -6.88 -9.76
C ASN A 32 11.21 -5.93 -9.39
N SER A 33 11.42 -5.64 -8.11
CA SER A 33 12.33 -4.57 -7.67
C SER A 33 13.03 -4.86 -6.33
N ASP A 34 12.98 -6.12 -5.86
CA ASP A 34 13.46 -6.52 -4.55
C ASP A 34 12.75 -5.73 -3.42
N ARG A 35 13.35 -5.64 -2.23
CA ARG A 35 12.78 -5.00 -1.05
C ARG A 35 12.29 -3.57 -1.29
N GLY A 36 11.25 -3.18 -0.57
CA GLY A 36 10.67 -1.85 -0.63
C GLY A 36 9.53 -1.66 0.35
N ALA A 37 8.76 -0.60 0.15
CA ALA A 37 7.61 -0.26 0.97
C ALA A 37 6.36 -0.10 0.10
N VAL A 38 5.22 -0.51 0.66
CA VAL A 38 3.91 -0.24 0.08
C VAL A 38 3.45 1.14 0.56
N ILE A 39 3.00 1.97 -0.37
CA ILE A 39 2.40 3.27 -0.09
C ILE A 39 0.92 3.16 -0.41
N CYS A 40 0.05 3.41 0.56
CA CYS A 40 -1.37 3.59 0.30
C CYS A 40 -1.80 5.03 0.68
N SER A 41 -2.65 5.65 -0.13
CA SER A 41 -3.17 7.00 0.11
C SER A 41 -4.69 7.03 0.07
N THR A 42 -5.30 7.55 1.13
CA THR A 42 -6.75 7.75 1.24
C THR A 42 -7.17 9.19 0.88
N ASN A 43 -6.26 10.02 0.37
CA ASN A 43 -6.52 11.44 0.11
C ASN A 43 -7.24 11.72 -1.21
N SER A 44 -7.30 10.74 -2.10
CA SER A 44 -7.99 10.86 -3.39
C SER A 44 -8.76 9.59 -3.70
N PRO A 45 -9.75 9.21 -2.86
CA PRO A 45 -10.53 8.02 -3.13
C PRO A 45 -11.34 8.23 -4.41
N THR A 46 -11.26 7.30 -5.34
CA THR A 46 -12.18 7.25 -6.47
C THR A 46 -13.38 6.40 -6.06
N VAL A 47 -14.59 6.97 -6.07
CA VAL A 47 -15.80 6.22 -5.77
C VAL A 47 -16.18 5.37 -6.99
N SER A 48 -16.25 4.06 -6.80
CA SER A 48 -16.73 3.12 -7.79
C SER A 48 -18.01 2.42 -7.31
N VAL A 49 -18.67 1.68 -8.20
CA VAL A 49 -19.84 0.85 -7.87
C VAL A 49 -19.51 -0.21 -6.80
N ALA A 50 -18.24 -0.57 -6.64
CA ALA A 50 -17.74 -1.51 -5.63
C ALA A 50 -17.27 -0.83 -4.33
N GLY A 51 -17.38 0.50 -4.22
CA GLY A 51 -16.90 1.28 -3.08
C GLY A 51 -15.73 2.21 -3.41
N GLU A 52 -15.08 2.73 -2.37
CA GLU A 52 -13.92 3.63 -2.49
C GLU A 52 -12.66 2.89 -2.93
N ILE A 53 -12.04 3.39 -3.99
CA ILE A 53 -10.74 2.93 -4.50
C ILE A 53 -9.69 3.91 -3.98
N PHE A 54 -8.76 3.41 -3.18
CA PHE A 54 -7.58 4.16 -2.74
C PHE A 54 -6.38 3.84 -3.65
N ASN A 55 -5.45 4.78 -3.76
CA ASN A 55 -4.21 4.52 -4.48
C ASN A 55 -3.31 3.67 -3.59
N CYS A 56 -2.81 2.55 -4.10
CA CYS A 56 -1.79 1.77 -3.40
C CYS A 56 -0.76 1.19 -4.36
N TYR A 57 0.51 1.45 -4.10
CA TYR A 57 1.63 1.12 -4.98
C TYR A 57 2.90 0.81 -4.21
N PHE A 58 3.90 0.27 -4.89
CA PHE A 58 5.17 -0.12 -4.28
C PHE A 58 6.29 0.86 -4.63
N VAL A 59 7.11 1.20 -3.64
CA VAL A 59 8.33 1.99 -3.80
C VAL A 59 9.53 1.12 -3.41
N ALA A 60 10.37 0.82 -4.40
CA ALA A 60 11.58 0.03 -4.21
C ALA A 60 12.57 0.73 -3.26
N ARG A 61 13.33 -0.07 -2.50
CA ARG A 61 14.31 0.41 -1.52
C ARG A 61 15.34 1.38 -2.11
N ALA A 62 15.71 1.21 -3.38
CA ALA A 62 16.62 2.10 -4.11
C ALA A 62 16.08 3.53 -4.23
N ASN A 63 14.76 3.69 -4.35
CA ASN A 63 14.10 4.99 -4.52
C ASN A 63 13.50 5.53 -3.22
N LEU A 64 13.35 4.67 -2.20
CA LEU A 64 12.60 4.98 -0.99
C LEU A 64 13.16 6.17 -0.21
N ASN A 65 14.49 6.31 -0.10
CA ASN A 65 15.07 7.45 0.61
C ASN A 65 14.76 8.79 -0.07
N ALA A 66 14.89 8.85 -1.40
CA ALA A 66 14.55 10.05 -2.16
C ALA A 66 13.04 10.35 -2.07
N PHE A 67 12.21 9.30 -2.17
CA PHE A 67 10.76 9.41 -2.00
C PHE A 67 10.39 9.98 -0.63
N LEU A 68 10.93 9.44 0.46
CA LEU A 68 10.66 9.92 1.82
C LEU A 68 11.10 11.38 2.01
N ASN A 69 12.25 11.77 1.45
CA ASN A 69 12.72 13.16 1.56
C ASN A 69 11.81 14.15 0.84
N VAL A 70 11.28 13.79 -0.33
CA VAL A 70 10.34 14.64 -1.06
C VAL A 70 8.98 14.64 -0.37
N TRP A 71 8.47 13.46 -0.01
CA TRP A 71 7.13 13.30 0.54
C TRP A 71 6.97 13.89 1.94
N LEU A 72 8.02 13.78 2.77
CA LEU A 72 8.07 14.34 4.13
C LEU A 72 8.69 15.74 4.19
N GLY A 73 9.26 16.24 3.09
CA GLY A 73 9.88 17.57 3.00
C GLY A 73 8.92 18.70 2.64
N VAL A 74 7.65 18.38 2.32
CA VAL A 74 6.63 19.37 1.96
C VAL A 74 5.99 19.96 3.24
N PRO A 75 6.08 21.27 3.48
CA PRO A 75 5.71 21.90 4.77
C PRO A 75 4.24 21.71 5.20
N ASP A 76 3.33 21.48 4.26
CA ASP A 76 1.89 21.38 4.51
C ASP A 76 1.36 19.93 4.67
N THR A 77 2.16 18.91 4.35
CA THR A 77 1.64 17.53 4.21
C THR A 77 1.95 16.58 5.35
N THR A 78 2.79 16.94 6.33
CA THR A 78 3.25 15.92 7.29
C THR A 78 3.34 16.41 8.73
N MET A 79 2.23 16.31 9.46
CA MET A 79 2.32 15.98 10.87
C MET A 79 2.54 14.46 10.97
N LEU A 80 3.80 14.02 10.88
CA LEU A 80 4.16 12.71 11.41
C LEU A 80 3.74 12.72 12.88
N GLN A 81 2.71 11.95 13.25
CA GLN A 81 2.50 11.64 14.65
C GLN A 81 3.77 10.95 15.13
N ARG A 82 4.57 11.74 15.85
CA ARG A 82 5.71 11.46 16.72
C ARG A 82 6.20 10.00 16.63
N HIS A 83 7.47 9.81 16.24
CA HIS A 83 8.43 8.78 16.70
C HIS A 83 9.21 7.97 15.65
N PHE A 84 9.00 8.13 14.32
CA PHE A 84 9.80 7.41 13.32
C PHE A 84 10.65 8.34 12.44
N THR A 85 11.96 8.08 12.42
CA THR A 85 12.90 8.72 11.51
C THR A 85 12.90 7.96 10.18
N ASN A 86 13.27 8.63 9.07
CA ASN A 86 13.48 7.96 7.77
C ASN A 86 14.38 6.73 7.93
N GLN A 87 15.37 6.80 8.82
CA GLN A 87 16.27 5.70 9.12
C GLN A 87 15.53 4.44 9.61
N HIS A 88 14.58 4.55 10.54
CA HIS A 88 13.82 3.38 11.02
C HIS A 88 12.99 2.72 9.91
N ILE A 89 12.44 3.52 8.99
CA ILE A 89 11.69 3.00 7.84
C ILE A 89 12.64 2.23 6.91
N LEU A 90 13.81 2.81 6.61
CA LEU A 90 14.81 2.16 5.77
C LEU A 90 15.33 0.86 6.39
N GLU A 91 15.61 0.85 7.69
CA GLU A 91 16.03 -0.35 8.43
C GLU A 91 14.95 -1.45 8.41
N ALA A 92 13.67 -1.09 8.58
CA ALA A 92 12.58 -2.04 8.48
C ALA A 92 12.52 -2.67 7.08
N VAL A 93 12.68 -1.87 6.03
CA VAL A 93 12.73 -2.35 4.63
C VAL A 93 13.94 -3.24 4.37
N ASP A 94 15.09 -2.91 4.96
CA ASP A 94 16.31 -3.70 4.80
C ASP A 94 16.24 -5.07 5.48
N THR A 95 15.34 -5.25 6.46
CA THR A 95 15.34 -6.44 7.35
C THR A 95 14.10 -7.33 7.29
N TYR A 96 12.96 -6.86 6.77
CA TYR A 96 11.72 -7.66 6.77
C TYR A 96 11.81 -8.95 5.95
N ASN A 97 11.00 -9.95 6.29
CA ASN A 97 10.82 -11.13 5.44
C ASN A 97 9.67 -10.90 4.43
N PRO A 98 9.94 -10.75 3.13
CA PRO A 98 8.91 -10.48 2.12
C PRO A 98 7.88 -11.60 1.95
N GLU A 99 8.19 -12.82 2.41
CA GLU A 99 7.25 -13.93 2.35
C GLU A 99 6.16 -13.85 3.42
N THR A 100 6.38 -13.13 4.51
CA THR A 100 5.48 -13.12 5.69
C THR A 100 5.16 -11.73 6.23
N GLU A 101 5.92 -10.72 5.81
CA GLU A 101 5.88 -9.37 6.36
C GLU A 101 5.83 -8.32 5.24
N ALA A 102 5.39 -7.12 5.59
CA ALA A 102 5.41 -5.97 4.68
C ALA A 102 5.63 -4.67 5.47
N VAL A 103 6.24 -3.69 4.80
CA VAL A 103 6.32 -2.31 5.27
C VAL A 103 5.25 -1.49 4.56
N LEU A 104 4.39 -0.81 5.32
CA LEU A 104 3.31 0.03 4.81
C LEU A 104 3.48 1.47 5.31
N LEU A 105 3.35 2.43 4.40
CA LEU A 105 3.15 3.84 4.69
C LEU A 105 1.75 4.23 4.25
N LEU A 106 0.93 4.66 5.20
CA LEU A 106 -0.47 5.03 4.97
C LEU A 106 -0.64 6.53 5.13
N GLU A 107 -1.05 7.19 4.04
CA GLU A 107 -1.35 8.61 4.00
C GLU A 107 -2.85 8.85 4.17
N SER A 108 -3.19 9.69 5.14
CA SER A 108 -4.56 10.09 5.45
C SER A 108 -4.60 11.54 5.96
N GLY A 109 -5.23 12.43 5.20
CA GLY A 109 -5.11 13.87 5.35
C GLY A 109 -3.66 14.33 5.20
N SER A 110 -3.21 15.19 6.11
CA SER A 110 -1.82 15.67 6.21
C SER A 110 -0.95 14.79 7.12
N GLN A 111 -1.28 13.50 7.24
CA GLN A 111 -0.55 12.56 8.08
C GLN A 111 -0.15 11.33 7.29
N VAL A 112 1.09 10.91 7.51
CA VAL A 112 1.62 9.63 7.07
C VAL A 112 1.89 8.78 8.31
N THR A 113 1.37 7.56 8.32
CA THR A 113 1.57 6.59 9.40
C THR A 113 2.35 5.40 8.88
N PHE A 114 3.42 5.04 9.59
CA PHE A 114 4.23 3.86 9.30
C PHE A 114 3.71 2.64 10.04
N PHE A 115 3.59 1.52 9.31
CA PHE A 115 3.24 0.23 9.85
C PHE A 115 4.25 -0.82 9.41
N TYR A 116 4.82 -1.52 10.38
CA TYR A 116 5.53 -2.77 10.15
C TYR A 116 4.55 -3.92 10.34
N LEU A 117 4.07 -4.47 9.23
CA LEU A 117 3.08 -5.55 9.22
C LEU A 117 3.80 -6.89 9.37
N LYS A 118 3.72 -7.46 10.58
CA LYS A 118 4.26 -8.78 10.90
C LYS A 118 3.14 -9.78 11.11
N ASN A 119 3.42 -11.05 10.83
CA ASN A 119 2.48 -12.16 11.05
C ASN A 119 1.13 -11.91 10.37
N LEU A 120 1.15 -11.49 9.11
CA LEU A 120 -0.07 -11.22 8.36
C LEU A 120 -0.92 -12.50 8.27
N PRO A 121 -2.25 -12.42 8.50
CA PRO A 121 -3.11 -13.60 8.46
C PRO A 121 -3.19 -14.22 7.06
N ILE A 122 -2.86 -13.44 6.01
CA ILE A 122 -2.64 -13.92 4.65
C ILE A 122 -1.29 -13.36 4.21
N SER A 123 -0.41 -14.25 3.74
CA SER A 123 0.94 -13.87 3.34
C SER A 123 0.96 -13.08 2.01
N PRO A 124 1.94 -12.19 1.78
CA PRO A 124 2.06 -11.46 0.51
C PRO A 124 2.04 -12.36 -0.74
N PRO A 125 2.75 -13.51 -0.81
CA PRO A 125 2.65 -14.45 -1.94
C PRO A 125 1.23 -14.97 -2.16
N THR A 126 0.49 -15.29 -1.08
CA THR A 126 -0.88 -15.81 -1.16
C THR A 126 -1.86 -14.73 -1.63
N CYS A 127 -1.68 -13.49 -1.18
CA CYS A 127 -2.44 -12.35 -1.68
C CYS A 127 -2.22 -12.17 -3.19
N TYR A 128 -0.97 -12.27 -3.65
CA TYR A 128 -0.63 -12.20 -5.08
C TYR A 128 -1.35 -13.26 -5.90
N GLN A 129 -1.26 -14.52 -5.46
CA GLN A 129 -1.91 -15.64 -6.13
C GLN A 129 -3.44 -15.46 -6.21
N THR A 130 -4.07 -15.01 -5.12
CA THR A 130 -5.52 -14.77 -5.06
C THR A 130 -5.96 -13.76 -6.12
N ILE A 131 -5.30 -12.59 -6.20
CA ILE A 131 -5.67 -11.57 -7.19
C ILE A 131 -5.38 -12.04 -8.62
N CYS A 132 -4.24 -12.71 -8.86
CA CYS A 132 -3.93 -13.27 -10.17
C CYS A 132 -4.89 -14.40 -10.60
N GLN A 133 -5.47 -15.14 -9.66
CA GLN A 133 -6.51 -16.13 -9.95
C GLN A 133 -7.83 -15.45 -10.31
N GLN A 134 -8.28 -14.48 -9.50
CA GLN A 134 -9.49 -13.70 -9.79
C GLN A 134 -9.40 -12.96 -11.15
N GLY A 135 -8.24 -12.38 -11.48
CA GLY A 135 -8.03 -11.75 -12.78
C GLY A 135 -8.05 -12.73 -13.96
N ARG A 136 -7.76 -14.01 -13.73
CA ARG A 136 -7.89 -15.07 -14.74
C ARG A 136 -9.32 -15.59 -14.89
N GLU A 137 -10.12 -15.55 -13.82
CA GLU A 137 -11.54 -15.94 -13.84
C GLU A 137 -12.42 -14.87 -14.51
N PHE A 138 -12.01 -13.61 -14.44
CA PHE A 138 -12.67 -12.47 -15.10
C PHE A 138 -11.71 -11.76 -16.06
N PRO A 139 -11.27 -12.41 -17.16
CA PRO A 139 -10.48 -11.71 -18.15
C PRO A 139 -11.31 -10.54 -18.67
N SER A 140 -10.81 -9.32 -18.55
CA SER A 140 -11.47 -8.14 -19.08
C SER A 140 -11.72 -8.36 -20.57
N SER A 141 -12.96 -8.66 -20.94
CA SER A 141 -13.40 -8.84 -22.31
C SER A 141 -13.47 -7.47 -22.98
N SER A 142 -12.32 -6.82 -23.16
CA SER A 142 -12.19 -5.74 -24.12
C SER A 142 -12.25 -6.36 -25.52
N THR A 143 -13.47 -6.58 -26.00
CA THR A 143 -13.71 -6.86 -27.41
C THR A 143 -13.23 -5.64 -28.21
N PRO A 144 -12.31 -5.75 -29.17
CA PRO A 144 -12.01 -4.63 -30.04
C PRO A 144 -13.26 -4.36 -30.87
N LEU A 145 -13.83 -3.16 -30.73
CA LEU A 145 -14.82 -2.66 -31.69
C LEU A 145 -14.15 -2.67 -33.07
N LYS A 146 -14.53 -3.63 -33.91
CA LYS A 146 -14.28 -3.54 -35.35
C LYS A 146 -14.92 -2.24 -35.81
N LYS A 147 -14.09 -1.31 -36.28
CA LYS A 147 -14.55 -0.21 -37.13
C LYS A 147 -15.16 -0.86 -38.37
N GLU A 148 -16.47 -0.81 -38.47
CA GLU A 148 -17.17 -1.07 -39.72
C GLU A 148 -17.30 0.29 -40.42
N GLU A 149 -16.39 0.53 -41.37
CA GLU A 149 -16.54 1.60 -42.36
C GLU A 149 -17.57 1.15 -43.39
N SER A 150 -18.66 1.91 -43.53
CA SER A 150 -19.41 2.11 -44.77
C SER A 150 -20.22 3.39 -44.72
#